data_AF-A0A1M5VFG9-F1
#
_entry.id   AF-A0A1M5VFG9-F1
#
_cell.length_a   1.000
_cell.length_b   1.000
_cell.length_c   1.000
_cell.angle_alpha   90.00
_cell.angle_beta   90.00
_cell.angle_gamma   90.00
#
_symmetry.space_group_name_H-M   'P 1'
#
loop_
_entity.id
_entity.type
_entity.pdbx_description
1 polymer ?
#
loop_
_entity_poly.entity_id
_entity_poly.type
_entity_poly.pdbx_seq_one_letter_code
_entity_poly.pdbx_strand_id
1 'polypeptide(L)'
;MDSDEIKRLENSSQMVYFLPPDSEISPVSSNLSKDSSEKKDWERKLSSLKKGQCISQGLFIDDSGENKGDVAVVVDITAIGDRG
;
A
#
# COMPACT_ATOMS: atom_id res chain seq x y z
N MET A 1 -17.51 0.80 14.42
CA MET A 1 -17.51 0.86 12.94
C MET A 1 -18.24 -0.36 12.44
N ASP A 2 -19.09 -0.18 11.43
CA ASP A 2 -19.83 -1.28 10.81
C ASP A 2 -18.85 -2.16 10.01
N SER A 3 -18.93 -3.48 10.14
CA SER A 3 -18.01 -4.41 9.47
C SER A 3 -18.06 -4.29 7.95
N ASP A 4 -19.22 -3.90 7.39
CA ASP A 4 -19.39 -3.79 5.95
C ASP A 4 -18.83 -2.48 5.37
N GLU A 5 -18.75 -1.41 6.17
CA GLU A 5 -18.02 -0.21 5.77
C GLU A 5 -16.52 -0.47 5.67
N ILE A 6 -15.96 -1.26 6.60
CA ILE A 6 -14.55 -1.64 6.61
C ILE A 6 -14.22 -2.49 5.37
N LYS A 7 -15.01 -3.53 5.09
CA LYS A 7 -14.80 -4.37 3.91
C LYS A 7 -14.86 -3.58 2.61
N ARG A 8 -15.77 -2.61 2.49
CA ARG A 8 -15.84 -1.74 1.32
C ARG A 8 -14.59 -0.88 1.17
N LEU A 9 -14.05 -0.37 2.28
CA LEU A 9 -12.82 0.41 2.29
C LEU A 9 -11.63 -0.46 1.85
N GLU A 10 -11.54 -1.69 2.34
CA GLU A 10 -10.49 -2.65 1.98
C GLU A 10 -10.57 -3.16 0.53
N ASN A 11 -11.75 -3.08 -0.10
CA ASN A 11 -11.96 -3.41 -1.52
C ASN A 11 -11.93 -2.17 -2.44
N SER A 12 -11.30 -1.08 -2.00
CA SER A 12 -11.06 0.09 -2.84
C SER A 12 -10.14 -0.25 -4.01
N SER A 13 -10.34 0.39 -5.17
CA SER A 13 -9.46 0.24 -6.35
C SER A 13 -8.07 0.84 -6.17
N GLN A 14 -7.90 1.68 -5.13
CA GLN A 14 -6.64 2.26 -4.70
C GLN A 14 -6.60 2.33 -3.17
N MET A 15 -5.49 1.89 -2.60
CA MET A 15 -5.22 1.89 -1.16
C MET A 15 -3.86 2.53 -0.92
N VAL A 16 -3.80 3.46 0.04
CA VAL A 16 -2.54 4.10 0.46
C VAL A 16 -2.29 3.79 1.93
N TYR A 17 -1.23 3.04 2.19
CA TYR A 17 -0.83 2.61 3.51
C TYR A 17 0.38 3.43 3.97
N PHE A 18 0.19 4.23 5.00
CA PHE A 18 1.30 4.82 5.76
C PHE A 18 1.81 3.81 6.78
N LEU A 19 2.91 4.14 7.48
CA LEU A 19 3.43 3.31 8.57
C LEU A 19 2.30 2.95 9.55
N PRO A 20 1.83 1.68 9.55
CA PRO A 20 0.73 1.29 10.41
C PRO A 20 1.25 0.94 11.81
N PRO A 21 0.37 0.83 12.82
CA PRO A 21 0.74 0.24 14.11
C PRO A 21 1.25 -1.19 13.95
N ASP A 22 2.14 -1.65 14.85
CA ASP A 22 2.72 -3.00 14.78
C ASP A 22 1.68 -4.13 14.71
N SER A 23 0.54 -3.96 15.40
CA SER A 23 -0.57 -4.92 15.39
C SER A 23 -1.23 -5.07 14.01
N GLU A 24 -1.16 -4.04 13.17
CA GLU A 24 -1.81 -3.97 11.87
C GLU A 24 -0.87 -4.38 10.71
N ILE A 25 0.43 -4.58 10.96
CA ILE A 25 1.40 -4.94 9.91
C ILE A 25 1.03 -6.27 9.22
N SER A 26 0.70 -7.31 10.00
CA SER A 26 0.35 -8.62 9.41
C SER A 26 -1.03 -8.64 8.73
N PRO A 27 -2.07 -7.99 9.29
CA PRO A 27 -3.33 -7.77 8.56
C PRO A 27 -3.13 -7.03 7.23
N VAL A 28 -2.44 -5.89 7.25
CA VAL A 28 -2.23 -5.06 6.05
C VAL A 28 -1.41 -5.80 4.99
N SER A 29 -0.35 -6.51 5.37
CA SER A 29 0.43 -7.31 4.40
C SER A 29 -0.39 -8.44 3.76
N SER A 30 -1.43 -8.95 4.42
CA SER A 30 -2.35 -9.93 3.85
C SER A 30 -3.27 -9.34 2.79
N ASN A 31 -3.53 -8.02 2.85
CA ASN A 31 -4.25 -7.29 1.81
C ASN A 31 -3.35 -6.98 0.60
N LEU A 32 -2.03 -6.85 0.81
CA LEU A 32 -1.05 -6.56 -0.24
C LEU A 32 -0.67 -7.78 -1.08
N SER A 33 -0.58 -8.98 -0.47
CA SER A 33 -0.32 -10.22 -1.21
C SER A 33 -0.89 -11.45 -0.50
N LYS A 34 -1.35 -12.42 -1.29
CA LYS A 34 -1.77 -13.74 -0.81
C LYS A 34 -0.60 -14.73 -0.78
N ASP A 35 0.52 -14.42 -1.42
CA ASP A 35 1.71 -15.26 -1.38
C ASP A 35 2.43 -15.08 -0.04
N SER A 36 2.78 -16.20 0.60
CA SER A 36 3.37 -16.19 1.94
C SER A 36 4.79 -15.62 2.00
N SER A 37 5.55 -15.72 0.90
CA SER A 37 6.90 -15.16 0.81
C SER A 37 6.81 -13.64 0.63
N GLU A 38 5.99 -13.20 -0.32
CA GLU A 38 5.77 -11.77 -0.57
C GLU A 38 5.14 -11.07 0.64
N LYS A 39 4.24 -11.75 1.37
CA LYS A 39 3.67 -11.20 2.60
C LYS A 39 4.77 -10.81 3.61
N LYS A 40 5.76 -11.67 3.84
CA LYS A 40 6.88 -11.36 4.74
C LYS A 40 7.72 -10.19 4.24
N ASP A 41 7.87 -10.04 2.93
CA ASP A 41 8.52 -8.88 2.34
C ASP A 41 7.72 -7.61 2.58
N TRP A 42 6.40 -7.67 2.46
CA TRP A 42 5.50 -6.57 2.76
C TRP A 42 5.49 -6.20 4.24
N GLU A 43 5.52 -7.16 5.16
CA GLU A 43 5.64 -6.90 6.60
C GLU A 43 6.94 -6.11 6.92
N ARG A 44 8.06 -6.50 6.28
CA ARG A 44 9.34 -5.78 6.41
C ARG A 44 9.28 -4.38 5.80
N LYS A 45 8.65 -4.22 4.63
CA LYS A 45 8.49 -2.90 4.00
C LYS A 45 7.61 -1.98 4.85
N LEU A 46 6.45 -2.46 5.30
CA LEU A 46 5.52 -1.71 6.16
C LEU A 46 6.19 -1.22 7.45
N SER A 47 6.89 -2.11 8.18
CA SER A 47 7.60 -1.75 9.42
C SER A 47 8.77 -0.78 9.23
N SER A 48 9.30 -0.66 8.01
CA SER A 48 10.44 0.20 7.70
C SER A 48 10.06 1.55 7.07
N LEU A 49 8.76 1.79 6.82
CA LEU A 49 8.27 3.05 6.29
C LEU A 49 8.63 4.22 7.21
N LYS A 50 9.09 5.31 6.61
CA LYS A 50 9.42 6.55 7.31
C LYS A 50 8.44 7.66 6.97
N LYS A 51 8.49 8.75 7.73
CA LYS A 51 7.78 9.99 7.36
C LYS A 51 8.20 10.40 5.94
N GLY A 52 7.20 10.69 5.10
CA GLY A 52 7.43 10.98 3.69
C GLY A 52 7.46 9.73 2.82
N GLN A 53 7.11 8.55 3.33
CA GLN A 53 6.95 7.33 2.54
C GLN A 53 5.58 6.70 2.80
N CYS A 54 5.04 6.03 1.79
CA CYS A 54 3.87 5.17 1.90
C CYS A 54 3.97 3.98 0.95
N ILE A 55 3.06 3.02 1.09
CA ILE A 55 2.79 2.01 0.07
C ILE A 55 1.49 2.39 -0.64
N SER A 56 1.53 2.42 -1.96
CA SER A 56 0.35 2.57 -2.82
C SER A 56 0.05 1.24 -3.47
N GLN A 57 -1.17 0.74 -3.29
CA GLN A 57 -1.69 -0.45 -3.96
C GLN A 57 -2.85 -0.06 -4.86
N GLY A 58 -2.82 -0.55 -6.09
CA GLY A 58 -3.94 -0.43 -7.01
C GLY A 58 -3.50 -0.61 -8.45
N LEU A 59 -4.42 -0.35 -9.37
CA LEU A 59 -4.13 -0.37 -10.80
C LEU A 59 -3.00 0.61 -11.15
N PHE A 60 -1.92 0.08 -11.75
CA PHE A 60 -0.75 0.85 -12.13
C PHE A 60 -0.52 0.79 -13.64
N ILE A 61 -0.23 1.95 -14.22
CA ILE A 61 0.21 2.08 -15.61
C ILE A 61 1.65 2.57 -15.55
N ASP A 62 2.55 1.86 -16.23
CA ASP A 62 3.96 2.26 -16.28
C ASP A 62 4.21 3.38 -17.31
N ASP A 63 5.46 3.88 -17.36
CA ASP A 63 5.88 4.95 -18.27
C ASP A 63 5.74 4.57 -19.76
N SER A 64 5.61 3.27 -20.07
CA SER A 64 5.38 2.76 -21.42
C SER A 64 3.90 2.71 -21.79
N GLY A 65 3.00 3.02 -20.85
CA GLY A 65 1.55 2.88 -21.01
C GLY A 65 1.04 1.45 -20.80
N GLU A 66 1.87 0.54 -20.29
CA GLU A 66 1.45 -0.83 -20.00
C GLU A 66 0.76 -0.91 -18.64
N ASN A 67 -0.41 -1.56 -18.60
CA ASN A 67 -1.13 -1.82 -17.37
C ASN A 67 -0.49 -3.00 -16.63
N LYS A 68 0.12 -2.72 -15.48
CA LYS A 68 0.73 -3.74 -14.61
C LYS A 68 -0.28 -4.47 -13.72
N GLY A 69 -1.56 -4.12 -13.80
CA GLY A 69 -2.61 -4.64 -12.94
C GLY A 69 -2.58 -4.02 -11.56
N ASP A 70 -3.19 -4.70 -10.61
CA ASP A 70 -3.20 -4.31 -9.19
C ASP A 70 -1.85 -4.66 -8.56
N VAL A 71 -1.03 -3.64 -8.30
CA VAL A 71 0.31 -3.79 -7.74
C VAL A 71 0.51 -2.84 -6.58
N ALA A 72 1.24 -3.33 -5.58
CA ALA A 72 1.70 -2.52 -4.46
C ALA A 72 3.13 -2.03 -4.68
N VAL A 73 3.38 -0.75 -4.43
CA VAL A 73 4.70 -0.12 -4.56
C VAL A 73 4.98 0.82 -3.40
N VAL A 74 6.24 0.93 -2.98
CA VAL A 74 6.68 1.95 -2.02
C VAL A 74 6.88 3.26 -2.76
N VAL A 75 6.32 4.35 -2.24
CA VAL A 75 6.33 5.67 -2.84
C VAL A 75 6.94 6.67 -1.86
N ASP A 76 7.86 7.51 -2.35
CA ASP A 76 8.36 8.68 -1.64
C ASP A 76 7.47 9.89 -1.94
N ILE A 77 7.01 10.57 -0.89
CA ILE A 77 6.06 11.67 -0.95
C ILE A 77 6.82 12.99 -0.99
N THR A 78 6.73 13.67 -2.13
CA THR A 78 7.25 15.03 -2.30
C THR A 78 6.36 16.05 -1.59
N ALA A 79 6.95 16.98 -0.82
CA ALA A 79 6.23 18.05 -0.16
C ALA A 79 5.54 18.96 -1.19
N ILE A 80 4.39 19.54 -0.83
CA ILE A 80 3.60 20.33 -1.79
C ILE A 80 4.34 21.56 -2.33
N GLY A 81 5.20 22.18 -1.51
CA GLY A 81 6.01 23.34 -1.93
C GLY A 81 7.15 22.99 -2.89
N ASP A 82 7.51 21.71 -2.99
CA ASP A 82 8.52 21.22 -3.94
C ASP A 82 7.88 20.75 -5.25
N ARG A 83 6.55 20.80 -5.36
CA ARG A 83 5.79 20.52 -6.59
C ARG A 83 5.64 21.84 -7.33
N GLY A 84 6.16 21.89 -8.56
CA GLY A 84 6.10 23.08 -9.44
C GLY A 84 4.70 23.46 -9.88
#